data_AF-A0A7S4QBI2-F1
#
_entry.id   AF-A0A7S4QBI2-F1
#
_cell.length_a   1.000
_cell.length_b   1.000
_cell.length_c   1.000
_cell.angle_alpha   90.00
_cell.angle_beta   90.00
_cell.angle_gamma   90.00
#
_symmetry.space_group_name_H-M   'P 1'
#
loop_
_entity.id
_entity.type
_entity.pdbx_description
1 polymer ?
#
loop_
_entity_poly.entity_id
_entity_poly.type
_entity_poly.pdbx_seq_one_letter_code
_entity_poly.pdbx_strand_id
1 'polypeptide(L)'
;CPLAPLVCHSNETIHAKTAIVVHPPSTRRMSTSKRATMMIISTWTILSFSSLLVVRASTAPSMTTATFSPIATSRITKERTMISKAGGAFVPSLNGCYTKQERQWNKKQMKYTQRIQTITTPRTRVAMSLIPIPASTLSNLLSTGIPSGAQYASYWGKTSRERYNAAFESATVTILGMFASYFLSFILGNFVATLLGTVAAFWTLLGPELKAYQRNWELRGGRDLVDPWMDDDDDYFDDDYYDDDFDFPRGGGGRRKTTLPPENERGLYGAYYFGSVESVSIVENINTPTSSEYSITSPEFRDYSMESDEMESLTGLPWNIRLSISDQDDRTLQIHARMSEEYLNIRKGMSVATVLLSTSRQFDTLAAITDVCVPEAECWVGDYPYLERSEFERQIVEEELWGLLQEERWD
;
A
#
# COMPACT_ATOMS: atom_id res chain seq x y z
N CYS A 1 41.94 -25.79 50.62
CA CYS A 1 41.03 -26.61 49.79
C CYS A 1 39.59 -26.23 50.11
N PRO A 2 38.91 -25.47 49.24
CA PRO A 2 37.58 -24.94 49.51
C PRO A 2 36.48 -25.81 48.87
N LEU A 3 35.32 -25.86 49.53
CA LEU A 3 34.07 -26.42 48.99
C LEU A 3 32.94 -25.45 49.35
N ALA A 4 32.39 -24.79 48.33
CA ALA A 4 30.96 -24.55 48.10
C ALA A 4 30.77 -23.42 47.06
N PRO A 5 29.97 -23.65 46.01
CA PRO A 5 29.25 -22.58 45.34
C PRO A 5 27.73 -22.73 45.52
N LEU A 6 27.10 -21.57 45.69
CA LEU A 6 25.66 -21.34 45.66
C LEU A 6 25.08 -21.63 44.26
N VAL A 7 23.94 -22.29 44.24
CA VAL A 7 23.09 -22.52 43.06
C VAL A 7 22.17 -21.31 42.88
N CYS A 8 22.32 -20.58 41.78
CA CYS A 8 21.35 -19.61 41.30
C CYS A 8 20.42 -20.30 40.30
N HIS A 9 19.11 -20.24 40.54
CA HIS A 9 18.09 -20.58 39.56
C HIS A 9 17.96 -19.44 38.54
N SER A 10 18.27 -19.72 37.28
CA SER A 10 17.91 -18.88 36.13
C SER A 10 16.51 -19.26 35.67
N ASN A 11 15.57 -18.30 35.71
CA ASN A 11 14.31 -18.40 34.99
C ASN A 11 14.59 -18.14 33.51
N GLU A 12 14.35 -19.14 32.65
CA GLU A 12 14.33 -19.00 31.20
C GLU A 12 13.03 -18.31 30.77
N THR A 13 13.13 -17.05 30.38
CA THR A 13 12.11 -16.34 29.60
C THR A 13 12.26 -16.76 28.12
N ILE A 14 11.22 -17.41 27.59
CA ILE A 14 11.13 -17.79 26.18
C ILE A 14 10.78 -16.53 25.37
N HIS A 15 11.77 -15.86 24.80
CA HIS A 15 11.55 -14.82 23.79
C HIS A 15 11.38 -15.48 22.41
N ALA A 16 10.15 -15.57 21.93
CA ALA A 16 9.88 -15.89 20.53
C ALA A 16 10.07 -14.63 19.67
N LYS A 17 11.30 -14.38 19.21
CA LYS A 17 11.56 -13.38 18.16
C LYS A 17 11.20 -13.96 16.80
N THR A 18 10.00 -13.67 16.30
CA THR A 18 9.62 -13.99 14.92
C THR A 18 10.06 -12.85 14.02
N ALA A 19 11.31 -12.89 13.55
CA ALA A 19 11.80 -11.97 12.52
C ALA A 19 11.25 -12.42 11.15
N ILE A 20 10.26 -11.72 10.61
CA ILE A 20 9.75 -11.97 9.26
C ILE A 20 10.64 -11.23 8.27
N VAL A 21 11.67 -11.92 7.77
CA VAL A 21 12.46 -11.46 6.62
C VAL A 21 11.71 -11.86 5.35
N VAL A 22 11.03 -10.91 4.72
CA VAL A 22 10.43 -11.10 3.39
C VAL A 22 11.56 -11.18 2.37
N HIS A 23 11.91 -12.39 1.92
CA HIS A 23 12.92 -12.58 0.88
C HIS A 23 12.39 -12.14 -0.49
N PRO A 24 13.11 -11.29 -1.25
CA PRO A 24 12.74 -10.99 -2.63
C PRO A 24 12.85 -12.24 -3.53
N PRO A 25 12.06 -12.34 -4.60
CA PRO A 25 12.08 -13.49 -5.50
C PRO A 25 13.47 -13.67 -6.11
N SER A 26 13.99 -14.90 -6.05
CA SER A 26 15.30 -15.27 -6.56
C SER A 26 15.39 -14.98 -8.07
N THR A 27 16.11 -13.92 -8.46
CA THR A 27 16.49 -13.71 -9.86
C THR A 27 17.48 -14.80 -10.27
N ARG A 28 17.00 -15.75 -11.06
CA ARG A 28 17.78 -16.85 -11.63
C ARG A 28 18.91 -16.25 -12.51
N ARG A 29 20.15 -16.37 -12.02
CA ARG A 29 21.38 -15.93 -12.71
C ARG A 29 21.45 -16.58 -14.11
N MET A 30 21.20 -15.81 -15.16
CA MET A 30 21.47 -16.24 -16.53
C MET A 30 22.99 -16.29 -16.75
N SER A 31 23.43 -17.43 -17.30
CA SER A 31 24.81 -17.73 -17.68
C SER A 31 25.43 -16.66 -18.59
N THR A 32 26.67 -16.29 -18.26
CA THR A 32 27.52 -15.27 -18.88
C THR A 32 27.93 -15.56 -20.34
N SER A 33 27.52 -16.69 -20.92
CA SER A 33 27.88 -17.06 -22.29
C SER A 33 27.11 -16.29 -23.39
N LYS A 34 25.97 -15.65 -23.07
CA LYS A 34 25.13 -14.94 -24.06
C LYS A 34 25.40 -13.43 -24.20
N ARG A 35 26.29 -12.82 -23.40
CA ARG A 35 26.58 -11.38 -23.47
C ARG A 35 27.50 -10.96 -24.63
N ALA A 36 28.32 -11.88 -25.15
CA ALA A 36 29.27 -11.55 -26.23
C ALA A 36 28.60 -11.45 -27.61
N THR A 37 27.54 -12.21 -27.87
CA THR A 37 26.90 -12.26 -29.19
C THR A 37 25.94 -11.08 -29.44
N MET A 38 25.44 -10.43 -28.38
CA MET A 38 24.49 -9.31 -28.50
C MET A 38 25.16 -7.94 -28.65
N MET A 39 26.47 -7.81 -28.34
CA MET A 39 27.23 -6.56 -28.53
C MET A 39 27.78 -6.37 -29.96
N ILE A 40 27.88 -7.45 -30.75
CA ILE A 40 28.44 -7.37 -32.11
C ILE A 40 27.37 -6.93 -33.13
N ILE A 41 26.09 -7.13 -32.82
CA ILE A 41 25.00 -6.75 -33.73
C ILE A 41 24.63 -5.26 -33.57
N SER A 42 24.80 -4.65 -32.39
CA SER A 42 24.43 -3.24 -32.18
C SER A 42 25.43 -2.23 -32.77
N THR A 43 26.70 -2.60 -32.91
CA THR A 43 27.75 -1.72 -33.45
C THR A 43 27.69 -1.56 -34.97
N TRP A 44 27.10 -2.52 -35.69
CA TRP A 44 26.93 -2.43 -37.14
C TRP A 44 25.76 -1.52 -37.57
N THR A 45 24.72 -1.39 -36.76
CA THR A 45 23.57 -0.51 -37.06
C THR A 45 23.83 0.97 -36.78
N ILE A 46 24.71 1.31 -35.83
CA ILE A 46 24.98 2.71 -35.46
C ILE A 46 25.93 3.39 -36.46
N LEU A 47 26.81 2.63 -37.13
CA LEU A 47 27.75 3.18 -38.12
C LEU A 47 27.14 3.46 -39.50
N SER A 48 25.94 2.94 -39.82
CA SER A 48 25.27 3.22 -41.10
C SER A 48 24.39 4.49 -41.10
N PHE A 49 24.15 5.12 -39.95
CA PHE A 49 23.30 6.31 -39.87
C PHE A 49 24.07 7.66 -39.92
N SER A 50 25.40 7.65 -39.86
CA SER A 50 26.21 8.88 -39.87
C SER A 50 26.47 9.48 -41.26
N SER A 51 25.94 8.90 -42.34
CA SER A 51 26.24 9.34 -43.72
C SER A 51 25.13 10.11 -44.43
N LEU A 52 24.00 10.42 -43.76
CA LEU A 52 22.87 11.13 -44.38
C LEU A 52 22.40 12.32 -43.53
N LEU A 53 23.30 13.25 -43.21
CA LEU A 53 22.91 14.58 -42.76
C LEU A 53 23.94 15.63 -43.18
N VAL A 54 24.05 15.82 -44.50
CA VAL A 54 24.64 17.02 -45.10
C VAL A 54 23.51 17.81 -45.75
N VAL A 55 22.88 18.69 -45.00
CA VAL A 55 22.10 19.81 -45.56
C VAL A 55 22.36 21.08 -44.73
N ARG A 56 23.31 21.86 -45.24
CA ARG A 56 23.22 23.31 -45.47
C ARG A 56 22.85 24.22 -44.27
N ALA A 57 23.89 24.70 -43.60
CA ALA A 57 23.84 25.95 -42.84
C ALA A 57 23.85 27.16 -43.80
N SER A 58 22.92 28.09 -43.61
CA SER A 58 23.05 29.47 -44.11
C SER A 58 22.32 30.43 -43.17
N THR A 59 23.09 31.42 -42.71
CA THR A 59 22.71 32.78 -42.33
C THR A 59 21.80 33.01 -41.12
N ALA A 60 22.44 33.55 -40.05
CA ALA A 60 21.82 34.38 -39.03
C ALA A 60 21.34 35.74 -39.63
N PRO A 61 20.50 36.53 -38.92
CA PRO A 61 21.10 37.50 -37.99
C PRO A 61 20.29 37.85 -36.70
N SER A 62 21.06 38.12 -35.64
CA SER A 62 20.98 39.15 -34.57
C SER A 62 19.67 39.66 -33.90
N MET A 63 19.86 40.00 -32.62
CA MET A 63 19.07 40.85 -31.68
C MET A 63 17.93 40.10 -30.93
N THR A 64 17.65 40.30 -29.63
CA THR A 64 17.88 41.44 -28.73
C THR A 64 17.80 41.00 -27.26
N THR A 65 18.56 41.65 -26.41
CA THR A 65 18.52 41.63 -24.94
C THR A 65 17.19 42.17 -24.40
N ALA A 66 16.60 41.54 -23.37
CA ALA A 66 15.69 42.21 -22.43
C ALA A 66 15.61 41.46 -21.08
N THR A 67 16.13 42.12 -20.06
CA THR A 67 15.90 41.92 -18.62
C THR A 67 14.52 42.46 -18.23
N PHE A 68 13.75 41.77 -17.38
CA PHE A 68 12.82 42.43 -16.44
C PHE A 68 12.49 41.54 -15.23
N SER A 69 12.47 42.20 -14.07
CA SER A 69 12.26 41.71 -12.70
C SER A 69 10.76 41.70 -12.30
N PRO A 70 10.39 41.19 -11.10
CA PRO A 70 9.06 40.68 -10.80
C PRO A 70 8.09 41.74 -10.27
N ILE A 71 6.78 41.50 -10.40
CA ILE A 71 5.74 42.32 -9.78
C ILE A 71 4.81 41.47 -8.89
N ALA A 72 4.86 41.86 -7.63
CA ALA A 72 3.95 41.75 -6.49
C ALA A 72 2.45 41.40 -6.69
N THR A 73 2.00 40.49 -5.83
CA THR A 73 0.85 40.55 -4.90
C THR A 73 -0.23 41.66 -5.03
N SER A 74 -1.49 41.23 -5.13
CA SER A 74 -2.68 41.74 -4.40
C SER A 74 -3.80 40.69 -4.56
N ARG A 75 -4.47 40.12 -3.55
CA ARG A 75 -5.33 40.64 -2.46
C ARG A 75 -6.59 41.37 -2.96
N ILE A 76 -7.69 40.64 -3.17
CA ILE A 76 -9.05 41.19 -3.11
C ILE A 76 -9.97 40.25 -2.30
N THR A 77 -10.48 40.82 -1.23
CA THR A 77 -11.53 40.36 -0.33
C THR A 77 -12.93 40.73 -0.83
N LYS A 78 -13.91 39.91 -0.42
CA LYS A 78 -15.33 40.21 -0.17
C LYS A 78 -16.18 40.72 -1.34
N GLU A 79 -17.22 39.94 -1.66
CA GLU A 79 -18.54 40.52 -1.87
C GLU A 79 -19.64 39.61 -1.29
N ARG A 80 -20.62 40.26 -0.68
CA ARG A 80 -21.70 39.72 0.15
C ARG A 80 -23.01 40.16 -0.52
N THR A 81 -24.03 39.31 -0.45
CA THR A 81 -25.47 39.65 -0.49
C THR A 81 -26.03 40.30 -1.75
N MET A 82 -26.88 39.57 -2.48
CA MET A 82 -28.32 39.81 -2.63
C MET A 82 -28.90 38.73 -3.57
N ILE A 83 -29.99 38.07 -3.18
CA ILE A 83 -31.19 37.83 -4.01
C ILE A 83 -32.25 37.24 -3.08
N SER A 84 -33.29 38.03 -2.87
CA SER A 84 -34.54 37.64 -2.24
C SER A 84 -35.55 37.19 -3.30
N LYS A 85 -36.48 36.32 -2.88
CA LYS A 85 -37.87 36.20 -3.38
C LYS A 85 -38.09 35.67 -4.80
N ALA A 86 -38.37 34.38 -4.87
CA ALA A 86 -39.47 33.76 -5.64
C ALA A 86 -39.67 32.38 -4.99
N GLY A 87 -40.83 32.02 -4.46
CA GLY A 87 -42.07 31.77 -5.17
C GLY A 87 -42.51 30.37 -4.73
N GLY A 88 -43.64 30.30 -4.03
CA GLY A 88 -44.16 29.04 -3.47
C GLY A 88 -44.52 28.05 -4.58
N ALA A 89 -44.07 26.81 -4.42
CA ALA A 89 -44.58 25.67 -5.16
C ALA A 89 -44.54 24.42 -4.25
N PHE A 90 -45.73 23.98 -3.88
CA PHE A 90 -46.16 22.60 -3.70
C PHE A 90 -45.08 21.54 -3.39
N VAL A 91 -44.98 21.14 -2.11
CA VAL A 91 -44.28 19.93 -1.67
C VAL A 91 -45.31 18.80 -1.58
N PRO A 92 -45.26 17.75 -2.43
CA PRO A 92 -45.97 16.52 -2.13
C PRO A 92 -45.21 15.78 -1.04
N SER A 93 -45.90 15.53 0.07
CA SER A 93 -45.51 14.61 1.15
C SER A 93 -45.22 13.22 0.57
N LEU A 94 -43.94 12.91 0.34
CA LEU A 94 -43.44 11.56 0.08
C LEU A 94 -43.06 10.90 1.40
N ASN A 95 -44.06 10.75 2.28
CA ASN A 95 -43.97 9.83 3.40
C ASN A 95 -44.54 8.48 2.98
N GLY A 96 -43.67 7.48 2.84
CA GLY A 96 -44.07 6.08 2.90
C GLY A 96 -43.81 5.27 1.64
N CYS A 97 -42.55 5.00 1.32
CA CYS A 97 -42.17 3.75 0.67
C CYS A 97 -40.73 3.37 1.00
N TYR A 98 -40.43 3.25 2.30
CA TYR A 98 -39.23 2.53 2.74
C TYR A 98 -39.45 1.05 2.46
N THR A 99 -38.74 0.53 1.47
CA THR A 99 -38.86 -0.87 1.03
C THR A 99 -38.54 -1.81 2.19
N LYS A 100 -39.21 -2.97 2.26
CA LYS A 100 -38.91 -4.01 3.29
C LYS A 100 -37.42 -4.38 3.34
N GLN A 101 -36.71 -4.21 2.23
CA GLN A 101 -35.27 -4.45 2.10
C GLN A 101 -34.43 -3.52 2.97
N GLU A 102 -34.77 -2.23 3.04
CA GLU A 102 -34.03 -1.24 3.83
C GLU A 102 -34.24 -1.44 5.35
N ARG A 103 -35.43 -1.92 5.75
CA ARG A 103 -35.68 -2.35 7.14
C ARG A 103 -34.91 -3.63 7.51
N GLN A 104 -34.71 -4.56 6.58
CA GLN A 104 -33.89 -5.74 6.83
C GLN A 104 -32.40 -5.38 6.90
N TRP A 105 -31.94 -4.47 6.04
CA TRP A 105 -30.56 -3.98 6.04
C TRP A 105 -30.25 -3.20 7.34
N ASN A 106 -31.14 -2.29 7.76
CA ASN A 106 -30.99 -1.58 9.05
C ASN A 106 -31.09 -2.50 10.27
N LYS A 107 -31.88 -3.59 10.22
CA LYS A 107 -31.89 -4.60 11.29
C LYS A 107 -30.60 -5.43 11.34
N LYS A 108 -30.00 -5.73 10.19
CA LYS A 108 -28.68 -6.38 10.13
C LYS A 108 -27.59 -5.44 10.65
N GLN A 109 -27.61 -4.17 10.27
CA GLN A 109 -26.69 -3.13 10.77
C GLN A 109 -26.85 -2.89 12.28
N MET A 110 -28.06 -2.74 12.82
CA MET A 110 -28.24 -2.58 14.27
C MET A 110 -27.81 -3.83 15.08
N LYS A 111 -28.02 -5.04 14.55
CA LYS A 111 -27.47 -6.26 15.17
C LYS A 111 -25.94 -6.27 15.11
N TYR A 112 -25.35 -5.73 14.05
CA TYR A 112 -23.90 -5.60 13.89
C TYR A 112 -23.30 -4.63 14.93
N THR A 113 -23.87 -3.42 15.06
CA THR A 113 -23.43 -2.42 16.04
C THR A 113 -23.65 -2.87 17.49
N GLN A 114 -24.75 -3.58 17.79
CA GLN A 114 -24.98 -4.15 19.12
C GLN A 114 -24.07 -5.35 19.43
N ARG A 115 -23.66 -6.13 18.42
CA ARG A 115 -22.68 -7.22 18.61
C ARG A 115 -21.29 -6.68 18.93
N ILE A 116 -20.85 -5.56 18.34
CA ILE A 116 -19.56 -4.95 18.67
C ILE A 116 -19.47 -4.63 20.19
N GLN A 117 -20.59 -4.22 20.81
CA GLN A 117 -20.65 -3.97 22.25
C GLN A 117 -20.83 -5.23 23.12
N THR A 118 -21.15 -6.40 22.53
CA THR A 118 -21.33 -7.67 23.26
C THR A 118 -20.27 -8.73 22.96
N ILE A 119 -19.22 -8.40 22.19
CA ILE A 119 -18.02 -9.23 22.04
C ILE A 119 -17.14 -9.08 23.30
N THR A 120 -17.69 -9.53 24.42
CA THR A 120 -16.94 -10.04 25.57
C THR A 120 -17.33 -11.51 25.74
N THR A 121 -17.24 -12.29 24.66
CA THR A 121 -17.30 -13.74 24.74
C THR A 121 -15.96 -14.27 25.27
N PRO A 122 -15.95 -15.14 26.28
CA PRO A 122 -14.74 -15.52 26.99
C PRO A 122 -14.03 -16.68 26.27
N ARG A 123 -13.44 -16.49 25.08
CA ARG A 123 -12.33 -17.33 24.54
C ARG A 123 -11.80 -16.92 23.17
N THR A 124 -11.37 -15.67 23.06
CA THR A 124 -10.24 -15.26 22.21
C THR A 124 -10.00 -13.84 22.64
N ARG A 125 -9.05 -13.63 23.55
CA ARG A 125 -8.53 -12.28 23.80
C ARG A 125 -7.81 -11.91 22.51
N VAL A 126 -8.55 -11.37 21.54
CA VAL A 126 -7.93 -10.49 20.56
C VAL A 126 -7.43 -9.34 21.42
N ALA A 127 -6.14 -9.35 21.67
CA ALA A 127 -5.52 -8.29 22.44
C ALA A 127 -5.84 -6.95 21.79
N MET A 128 -6.04 -5.92 22.60
CA MET A 128 -6.65 -4.65 22.18
C MET A 128 -5.83 -3.92 21.09
N SER A 129 -4.60 -4.36 20.83
CA SER A 129 -3.77 -3.89 19.72
C SER A 129 -4.19 -4.37 18.32
N LEU A 130 -5.00 -5.43 18.20
CA LEU A 130 -5.50 -5.94 16.91
C LEU A 130 -7.01 -5.83 16.85
N ILE A 131 -7.53 -5.03 15.93
CA ILE A 131 -8.98 -4.87 15.73
C ILE A 131 -9.35 -5.42 14.35
N PRO A 132 -10.09 -6.55 14.25
CA PRO A 132 -10.45 -7.13 12.97
C PRO A 132 -11.33 -6.17 12.15
N ILE A 133 -10.99 -6.02 10.86
CA ILE A 133 -11.67 -5.12 9.93
C ILE A 133 -12.59 -5.94 9.02
N PRO A 134 -13.85 -5.51 8.83
CA PRO A 134 -14.76 -6.17 7.88
C PRO A 134 -14.24 -6.03 6.44
N ALA A 135 -14.45 -7.05 5.60
CA ALA A 135 -13.92 -7.05 4.23
C ALA A 135 -14.35 -5.84 3.40
N SER A 136 -15.58 -5.34 3.60
CA SER A 136 -16.08 -4.14 2.90
C SER A 136 -15.39 -2.85 3.33
N THR A 137 -15.06 -2.73 4.62
CA THR A 137 -14.31 -1.58 5.14
C THR A 137 -12.87 -1.65 4.66
N LEU A 138 -12.28 -2.84 4.74
CA LEU A 138 -10.93 -3.11 4.26
C LEU A 138 -10.77 -2.83 2.76
N SER A 139 -11.77 -3.18 1.93
CA SER A 139 -11.73 -2.88 0.49
C SER A 139 -11.78 -1.39 0.18
N ASN A 140 -12.40 -0.58 1.04
CA ASN A 140 -12.43 0.88 0.88
C ASN A 140 -11.14 1.53 1.38
N LEU A 141 -10.51 0.95 2.41
CA LEU A 141 -9.22 1.41 2.93
C LEU A 141 -8.07 1.10 1.98
N LEU A 142 -8.08 -0.09 1.37
CA LEU A 142 -7.01 -0.52 0.48
C LEU A 142 -7.19 0.10 -0.91
N SER A 143 -6.20 0.84 -1.38
CA SER A 143 -6.10 1.37 -2.74
C SER A 143 -5.77 0.28 -3.76
N THR A 144 -6.52 -0.83 -3.79
CA THR A 144 -6.27 -2.00 -4.64
C THR A 144 -7.02 -2.00 -5.97
N GLY A 145 -8.01 -1.11 -6.11
CA GLY A 145 -8.74 -0.88 -7.36
C GLY A 145 -7.97 0.00 -8.33
N ILE A 146 -8.62 1.05 -8.83
CA ILE A 146 -7.98 2.07 -9.68
C ILE A 146 -6.85 2.73 -8.88
N PRO A 147 -5.62 2.80 -9.39
CA PRO A 147 -4.51 3.37 -8.66
C PRO A 147 -4.78 4.81 -8.21
N SER A 148 -4.53 5.09 -6.93
CA SER A 148 -4.72 6.43 -6.38
C SER A 148 -3.68 7.42 -6.92
N GLY A 149 -3.98 8.72 -6.86
CA GLY A 149 -3.02 9.75 -7.27
C GLY A 149 -1.70 9.68 -6.50
N ALA A 150 -1.75 9.26 -5.22
CA ALA A 150 -0.57 9.05 -4.40
C ALA A 150 0.28 7.85 -4.89
N GLN A 151 -0.37 6.76 -5.30
CA GLN A 151 0.32 5.61 -5.91
C GLN A 151 0.99 6.00 -7.22
N TYR A 152 0.30 6.78 -8.06
CA TYR A 152 0.85 7.29 -9.32
C TYR A 152 2.05 8.20 -9.08
N ALA A 153 1.96 9.11 -8.10
CA ALA A 153 3.06 10.00 -7.72
C ALA A 153 4.30 9.23 -7.24
N SER A 154 4.12 8.10 -6.53
CA SER A 154 5.23 7.26 -6.08
C SER A 154 6.04 6.69 -7.26
N TYR A 155 5.39 6.26 -8.36
CA TYR A 155 6.10 5.75 -9.55
C TYR A 155 6.78 6.81 -10.40
N TRP A 156 6.27 8.03 -10.38
CA TRP A 156 6.99 9.14 -10.98
C TRP A 156 8.24 9.51 -10.19
N GLY A 157 8.35 9.07 -8.94
CA GLY A 157 9.52 9.33 -8.11
C GLY A 157 9.31 10.52 -7.17
N LYS A 158 9.88 10.39 -5.98
CA LYS A 158 9.80 11.43 -4.95
C LYS A 158 10.80 12.54 -5.23
N THR A 159 11.99 12.18 -5.72
CA THR A 159 13.08 13.12 -6.05
C THR A 159 13.07 13.54 -7.52
N SER A 160 13.71 14.66 -7.82
CA SER A 160 13.88 15.20 -9.17
C SER A 160 14.67 14.23 -10.05
N ARG A 161 15.67 13.54 -9.47
CA ARG A 161 16.45 12.51 -10.15
C ARG A 161 15.60 11.32 -10.55
N GLU A 162 14.73 10.83 -9.67
CA GLU A 162 13.82 9.73 -9.98
C GLU A 162 12.80 10.10 -11.04
N ARG A 163 12.25 11.31 -10.96
CA ARG A 163 11.34 11.82 -12.00
C ARG A 163 11.98 11.88 -13.37
N TYR A 164 13.23 12.33 -13.44
CA TYR A 164 13.98 12.30 -14.69
C TYR A 164 14.21 10.87 -15.18
N ASN A 165 14.62 9.95 -14.30
CA ASN A 165 14.85 8.56 -14.65
C ASN A 165 13.56 7.85 -15.12
N ALA A 166 12.44 8.07 -14.44
CA ALA A 166 11.13 7.53 -14.82
C ALA A 166 10.66 8.10 -16.17
N ALA A 167 10.81 9.42 -16.37
CA ALA A 167 10.52 10.05 -17.65
C ALA A 167 11.39 9.46 -18.77
N PHE A 168 12.69 9.32 -18.54
CA PHE A 168 13.64 8.75 -19.51
C PHE A 168 13.36 7.28 -19.81
N GLU A 169 13.06 6.45 -18.79
CA GLU A 169 12.65 5.05 -18.96
C GLU A 169 11.40 4.97 -19.83
N SER A 170 10.37 5.76 -19.51
CA SER A 170 9.11 5.75 -20.24
C SER A 170 9.26 6.24 -21.69
N ALA A 171 10.04 7.29 -21.92
CA ALA A 171 10.36 7.81 -23.25
C ALA A 171 11.12 6.78 -24.08
N THR A 172 12.09 6.11 -23.47
CA THR A 172 12.89 5.05 -24.13
C THR A 172 11.99 3.90 -24.59
N VAL A 173 11.12 3.39 -23.71
CA VAL A 173 10.18 2.30 -24.07
C VAL A 173 9.22 2.75 -25.16
N THR A 174 8.72 3.98 -25.09
CA THR A 174 7.81 4.55 -26.10
C THR A 174 8.49 4.61 -27.47
N ILE A 175 9.70 5.18 -27.55
CA ILE A 175 10.47 5.31 -28.79
C ILE A 175 10.78 3.92 -29.37
N LEU A 176 11.32 3.00 -28.56
CA LEU A 176 11.66 1.65 -29.02
C LEU A 176 10.41 0.86 -29.44
N GLY A 177 9.30 0.99 -28.71
CA GLY A 177 8.03 0.35 -29.04
C GLY A 177 7.42 0.86 -30.34
N MET A 178 7.52 2.17 -30.62
CA MET A 178 7.10 2.75 -31.90
C MET A 178 7.96 2.24 -33.06
N PHE A 179 9.29 2.20 -32.90
CA PHE A 179 10.18 1.63 -33.92
C PHE A 179 9.90 0.14 -34.16
N ALA A 180 9.74 -0.65 -33.09
CA ALA A 180 9.40 -2.06 -33.20
C ALA A 180 8.07 -2.29 -33.92
N SER A 181 7.06 -1.47 -33.61
CA SER A 181 5.75 -1.52 -34.26
C SER A 181 5.84 -1.17 -35.75
N TYR A 182 6.64 -0.17 -36.12
CA TYR A 182 6.94 0.15 -37.52
C TYR A 182 7.57 -1.04 -38.25
N PHE A 183 8.56 -1.73 -37.66
CA PHE A 183 9.13 -2.92 -38.30
C PHE A 183 8.14 -4.08 -38.39
N LEU A 184 7.28 -4.24 -37.38
CA LEU A 184 6.28 -5.30 -37.36
C LEU A 184 5.20 -5.11 -38.44
N SER A 185 5.00 -3.88 -38.94
CA SER A 185 4.05 -3.61 -40.02
C SER A 185 4.43 -4.31 -41.33
N PHE A 186 5.73 -4.55 -41.56
CA PHE A 186 6.20 -5.33 -42.71
C PHE A 186 5.88 -6.83 -42.61
N ILE A 187 5.74 -7.35 -41.39
CA ILE A 187 5.56 -8.79 -41.14
C ILE A 187 4.09 -9.15 -40.96
N LEU A 188 3.38 -8.41 -40.11
CA LEU A 188 2.00 -8.71 -39.68
C LEU A 188 0.94 -7.80 -40.31
N GLY A 189 1.37 -6.76 -41.03
CA GLY A 189 0.49 -5.77 -41.66
C GLY A 189 0.24 -4.53 -40.80
N ASN A 190 -0.29 -3.48 -41.45
CA ASN A 190 -0.41 -2.14 -40.85
C ASN A 190 -1.34 -2.09 -39.64
N PHE A 191 -2.45 -2.83 -39.64
CA PHE A 191 -3.44 -2.75 -38.57
C PHE A 191 -2.87 -3.16 -37.20
N VAL A 192 -2.20 -4.31 -37.12
CA VAL A 192 -1.61 -4.82 -35.87
C VAL A 192 -0.48 -3.90 -35.39
N ALA A 193 0.33 -3.40 -36.33
CA ALA A 193 1.39 -2.45 -36.05
C ALA A 193 0.85 -1.13 -35.47
N THR A 194 -0.24 -0.59 -36.01
CA THR A 194 -0.86 0.61 -35.46
C THR A 194 -1.37 0.38 -34.04
N LEU A 195 -2.03 -0.75 -33.77
CA LEU A 195 -2.53 -1.08 -32.43
C LEU A 195 -1.39 -1.14 -31.39
N LEU A 196 -0.32 -1.88 -31.69
CA LEU A 196 0.85 -1.98 -30.80
C LEU A 196 1.60 -0.66 -30.67
N GLY A 197 1.72 0.10 -31.77
CA GLY A 197 2.32 1.43 -31.77
C GLY A 197 1.55 2.41 -30.90
N THR A 198 0.21 2.34 -30.89
CA THR A 198 -0.63 3.13 -30.00
C THR A 198 -0.42 2.74 -28.54
N VAL A 199 -0.42 1.45 -28.20
CA VAL A 199 -0.14 0.99 -26.82
C VAL A 199 1.25 1.46 -26.36
N ALA A 200 2.26 1.35 -27.22
CA ALA A 200 3.61 1.84 -26.93
C ALA A 200 3.67 3.36 -26.77
N ALA A 201 2.94 4.13 -27.60
CA ALA A 201 2.85 5.58 -27.51
C ALA A 201 2.24 6.05 -26.18
N PHE A 202 1.32 5.27 -25.62
CA PHE A 202 0.69 5.54 -24.33
C PHE A 202 1.42 4.90 -23.14
N TRP A 203 2.60 4.31 -23.34
CA TRP A 203 3.33 3.62 -22.25
C TRP A 203 3.69 4.54 -21.09
N THR A 204 3.97 5.82 -21.33
CA THR A 204 4.21 6.80 -20.25
C THR A 204 3.01 6.95 -19.30
N LEU A 205 1.79 6.78 -19.79
CA LEU A 205 0.58 6.81 -18.96
C LEU A 205 0.29 5.43 -18.36
N LEU A 206 0.37 4.36 -19.16
CA LEU A 206 0.01 3.00 -18.75
C LEU A 206 1.03 2.34 -17.82
N GLY A 207 2.33 2.65 -17.97
CA GLY A 207 3.41 2.01 -17.25
C GLY A 207 3.29 2.12 -15.73
N PRO A 208 3.16 3.35 -15.17
CA PRO A 208 2.93 3.53 -13.74
C PRO A 208 1.66 2.83 -13.23
N GLU A 209 0.57 2.86 -14.02
CA GLU A 209 -0.70 2.23 -13.66
C GLU A 209 -0.55 0.70 -13.55
N LEU A 210 0.09 0.06 -14.53
CA LEU A 210 0.37 -1.38 -14.51
C LEU A 210 1.30 -1.78 -13.36
N LYS A 211 2.33 -0.98 -13.09
CA LYS A 211 3.23 -1.21 -11.94
C LYS A 211 2.44 -1.12 -10.62
N ALA A 212 1.51 -0.17 -10.49
CA ALA A 212 0.64 -0.02 -9.34
C ALA A 212 -0.26 -1.24 -9.14
N TYR A 213 -0.95 -1.68 -10.20
CA TYR A 213 -1.77 -2.90 -10.14
C TYR A 213 -0.95 -4.12 -9.73
N GLN A 214 0.29 -4.25 -10.23
CA GLN A 214 1.17 -5.35 -9.83
C GLN A 214 1.49 -5.29 -8.33
N ARG A 215 1.84 -4.13 -7.77
CA ARG A 215 2.12 -4.00 -6.34
C ARG A 215 0.88 -4.25 -5.48
N ASN A 216 -0.28 -3.75 -5.90
CA ASN A 216 -1.56 -4.01 -5.24
C ASN A 216 -1.92 -5.50 -5.27
N TRP A 217 -1.60 -6.19 -6.37
CA TRP A 217 -1.76 -7.63 -6.50
C TRP A 217 -0.78 -8.40 -5.60
N GLU A 218 0.49 -7.96 -5.53
CA GLU A 218 1.52 -8.54 -4.66
C GLU A 218 1.14 -8.42 -3.17
N LEU A 219 0.58 -7.27 -2.76
CA LEU A 219 0.06 -7.08 -1.40
C LEU A 219 -1.00 -8.14 -1.05
N ARG A 220 -1.91 -8.43 -1.98
CA ARG A 220 -2.98 -9.41 -1.79
C ARG A 220 -2.54 -10.86 -2.07
N GLY A 221 -1.40 -11.06 -2.72
CA GLY A 221 -1.01 -12.37 -3.25
C GLY A 221 -2.06 -13.02 -4.15
N GLY A 222 -2.91 -12.22 -4.81
CA GLY A 222 -4.03 -12.69 -5.63
C GLY A 222 -5.22 -13.29 -4.87
N ARG A 223 -5.31 -13.09 -3.55
CA ARG A 223 -6.38 -13.63 -2.71
C ARG A 223 -7.49 -12.62 -2.48
N ASP A 224 -8.70 -13.12 -2.26
CA ASP A 224 -9.86 -12.32 -1.87
C ASP A 224 -9.84 -11.95 -0.39
N LEU A 225 -10.47 -10.81 -0.08
CA LEU A 225 -10.61 -10.35 1.30
C LEU A 225 -11.77 -11.11 1.95
N VAL A 226 -11.56 -11.62 3.16
CA VAL A 226 -12.53 -12.41 3.91
C VAL A 226 -13.01 -11.60 5.08
N ASP A 227 -14.32 -11.63 5.31
CA ASP A 227 -14.90 -11.02 6.49
C ASP A 227 -14.62 -11.94 7.70
N PRO A 228 -13.94 -11.45 8.75
CA PRO A 228 -13.65 -12.24 9.94
C PRO A 228 -14.91 -12.72 10.69
N TRP A 229 -16.11 -12.25 10.33
CA TRP A 229 -17.37 -12.61 10.98
C TRP A 229 -18.27 -13.56 10.18
N MET A 230 -17.93 -13.90 8.94
CA MET A 230 -18.82 -14.68 8.05
C MET A 230 -18.60 -16.20 8.10
N ASP A 231 -17.58 -16.70 8.79
CA ASP A 231 -17.10 -18.08 8.59
C ASP A 231 -17.76 -19.15 9.48
N ASP A 232 -18.64 -18.79 10.41
CA ASP A 232 -19.18 -19.73 11.40
C ASP A 232 -20.71 -19.96 11.31
N ASP A 233 -21.44 -19.15 10.53
CA ASP A 233 -22.91 -19.15 10.57
C ASP A 233 -23.58 -19.87 9.37
N ASP A 234 -22.83 -20.47 8.44
CA ASP A 234 -23.41 -21.25 7.32
C ASP A 234 -23.93 -22.64 7.74
N ASP A 235 -23.76 -23.00 9.01
CA ASP A 235 -24.50 -24.11 9.64
C ASP A 235 -25.95 -23.71 9.99
N TYR A 236 -26.37 -22.47 9.74
CA TYR A 236 -27.79 -22.08 9.69
C TYR A 236 -28.47 -22.63 8.42
N PHE A 237 -28.36 -23.94 8.20
CA PHE A 237 -29.45 -24.66 7.58
C PHE A 237 -30.69 -24.44 8.47
N ASP A 238 -31.55 -23.52 8.03
CA ASP A 238 -32.98 -23.56 8.33
C ASP A 238 -33.47 -24.96 7.90
N ASP A 239 -33.37 -25.94 8.79
CA ASP A 239 -34.04 -27.25 8.67
C ASP A 239 -35.58 -27.10 8.83
N ASP A 240 -36.09 -25.86 8.89
CA ASP A 240 -37.43 -25.56 9.39
C ASP A 240 -38.43 -25.10 8.31
N TYR A 241 -38.09 -25.16 7.01
CA TYR A 241 -38.99 -24.69 5.94
C TYR A 241 -39.18 -25.64 4.75
N TYR A 242 -39.46 -26.92 5.01
CA TYR A 242 -40.27 -27.78 4.13
C TYR A 242 -40.94 -28.90 4.96
N ASP A 243 -41.99 -28.54 5.69
CA ASP A 243 -43.15 -29.43 5.78
C ASP A 243 -44.00 -29.13 4.54
N ASP A 244 -43.98 -30.03 3.55
CA ASP A 244 -45.12 -30.39 2.68
C ASP A 244 -44.66 -31.34 1.55
N ASP A 245 -44.75 -32.64 1.83
CA ASP A 245 -45.32 -33.68 0.94
C ASP A 245 -44.81 -33.89 -0.50
N PHE A 246 -43.51 -33.79 -0.78
CA PHE A 246 -42.94 -34.34 -2.03
C PHE A 246 -42.13 -35.62 -1.77
N ASP A 247 -42.79 -36.77 -1.91
CA ASP A 247 -42.20 -38.11 -1.96
C ASP A 247 -41.28 -38.26 -3.18
N PHE A 248 -40.08 -37.69 -3.12
CA PHE A 248 -39.01 -38.06 -4.04
C PHE A 248 -38.41 -39.42 -3.61
N PRO A 249 -38.18 -40.35 -4.56
CA PRO A 249 -37.72 -41.68 -4.24
C PRO A 249 -36.37 -41.63 -3.52
N ARG A 250 -36.33 -42.25 -2.33
CA ARG A 250 -35.15 -42.52 -1.49
C ARG A 250 -34.03 -43.20 -2.29
N GLY A 251 -33.23 -42.42 -2.98
CA GLY A 251 -31.96 -42.82 -3.57
C GLY A 251 -30.81 -42.25 -2.76
N GLY A 252 -30.32 -43.02 -1.77
CA GLY A 252 -29.05 -42.85 -1.04
C GLY A 252 -28.33 -41.50 -1.17
N GLY A 253 -28.89 -40.44 -0.59
CA GLY A 253 -28.30 -39.11 -0.54
C GLY A 253 -27.13 -39.07 0.43
N GLY A 254 -25.93 -39.41 -0.05
CA GLY A 254 -24.69 -39.13 0.67
C GLY A 254 -24.58 -37.62 0.85
N ARG A 255 -24.90 -37.13 2.06
CA ARG A 255 -24.72 -35.75 2.49
C ARG A 255 -23.26 -35.40 2.24
N ARG A 256 -22.99 -34.75 1.11
CA ARG A 256 -21.67 -34.24 0.76
C ARG A 256 -21.39 -33.18 1.81
N LYS A 257 -20.64 -33.53 2.85
CA LYS A 257 -20.00 -32.53 3.71
C LYS A 257 -19.19 -31.68 2.75
N THR A 258 -19.65 -30.47 2.51
CA THR A 258 -18.82 -29.41 1.94
C THR A 258 -17.75 -29.16 2.97
N THR A 259 -16.66 -29.91 2.88
CA THR A 259 -15.46 -29.63 3.66
C THR A 259 -15.06 -28.23 3.27
N LEU A 260 -15.20 -27.28 4.21
CA LEU A 260 -14.73 -25.92 3.99
C LEU A 260 -13.28 -25.99 3.50
N PRO A 261 -12.89 -25.15 2.53
CA PRO A 261 -11.50 -25.07 2.11
C PRO A 261 -10.61 -24.82 3.33
N PRO A 262 -9.40 -25.39 3.34
CA PRO A 262 -8.46 -25.19 4.44
C PRO A 262 -8.20 -23.69 4.64
N GLU A 263 -7.94 -23.25 5.87
CA GLU A 263 -7.91 -21.82 6.24
C GLU A 263 -6.97 -20.97 5.37
N ASN A 264 -5.86 -21.55 4.92
CA ASN A 264 -4.89 -20.93 4.03
C ASN A 264 -5.41 -20.64 2.61
N GLU A 265 -6.55 -21.22 2.21
CA GLU A 265 -7.21 -21.01 0.92
C GLU A 265 -8.41 -20.07 1.01
N ARG A 266 -8.84 -19.67 2.22
CA ARG A 266 -10.07 -18.89 2.41
C ARG A 266 -9.94 -17.43 1.97
N GLY A 267 -8.72 -16.86 2.01
CA GLY A 267 -8.42 -15.51 1.54
C GLY A 267 -7.52 -14.74 2.50
N LEU A 268 -7.75 -13.43 2.64
CA LEU A 268 -7.03 -12.53 3.54
C LEU A 268 -7.95 -11.84 4.53
N TYR A 269 -7.62 -11.95 5.81
CA TYR A 269 -8.22 -11.20 6.90
C TYR A 269 -7.45 -9.90 7.10
N GLY A 270 -8.16 -8.80 7.34
CA GLY A 270 -7.56 -7.51 7.71
C GLY A 270 -7.79 -7.18 9.18
N ALA A 271 -6.83 -6.54 9.82
CA ALA A 271 -6.99 -5.92 11.14
C ALA A 271 -6.26 -4.59 11.19
N TYR A 272 -6.80 -3.65 11.97
CA TYR A 272 -6.02 -2.53 12.44
C TYR A 272 -5.01 -3.05 13.46
N TYR A 273 -3.76 -2.62 13.33
CA TYR A 273 -2.74 -2.83 14.32
C TYR A 273 -2.34 -1.49 14.91
N PHE A 274 -2.40 -1.43 16.23
CA PHE A 274 -2.01 -0.28 17.00
C PHE A 274 -0.84 -0.62 17.91
N GLY A 275 0.10 0.31 18.01
CA GLY A 275 1.25 0.13 18.87
C GLY A 275 1.90 1.47 19.18
N SER A 276 3.10 1.37 19.72
CA SER A 276 3.97 2.52 19.95
C SER A 276 5.32 2.29 19.29
N VAL A 277 5.96 3.37 18.85
CA VAL A 277 7.32 3.32 18.32
C VAL A 277 8.27 2.84 19.41
N GLU A 278 8.80 1.63 19.29
CA GLU A 278 9.78 1.08 20.22
C GLU A 278 11.18 1.67 19.95
N SER A 279 11.55 1.74 18.67
CA SER A 279 12.82 2.29 18.20
C SER A 279 12.72 2.79 16.77
N VAL A 280 13.54 3.80 16.45
CA VAL A 280 13.70 4.35 15.11
C VAL A 280 15.18 4.43 14.83
N SER A 281 15.61 3.83 13.73
CA SER A 281 16.99 3.89 13.29
C SER A 281 17.10 4.09 11.79
N ILE A 282 18.19 4.70 11.38
CA ILE A 282 18.55 4.88 9.97
C ILE A 282 19.60 3.81 9.65
N VAL A 283 19.39 3.12 8.53
CA VAL A 283 20.23 2.01 8.07
C VAL A 283 20.61 2.17 6.62
N GLU A 284 21.84 1.80 6.29
CA GLU A 284 22.31 1.76 4.90
C GLU A 284 21.57 0.67 4.11
N ASN A 285 21.34 -0.48 4.75
CA ASN A 285 20.70 -1.64 4.16
C ASN A 285 19.72 -2.29 5.14
N ILE A 286 18.70 -2.96 4.61
CA ILE A 286 17.74 -3.75 5.40
C ILE A 286 18.46 -4.78 6.28
N ASN A 287 19.58 -5.34 5.81
CA ASN A 287 20.37 -6.35 6.53
C ASN A 287 21.44 -5.76 7.47
N THR A 288 21.52 -4.44 7.62
CA THR A 288 22.50 -3.79 8.50
C THR A 288 22.28 -4.25 9.96
N PRO A 289 23.32 -4.73 10.67
CA PRO A 289 23.19 -5.14 12.06
C PRO A 289 22.93 -3.94 12.97
N THR A 290 22.31 -4.18 14.12
CA THR A 290 21.92 -3.12 15.07
C THR A 290 23.09 -2.30 15.59
N SER A 291 24.32 -2.82 15.56
CA SER A 291 25.53 -2.10 15.96
C SER A 291 25.92 -0.94 15.03
N SER A 292 25.44 -0.94 13.78
CA SER A 292 25.75 0.06 12.75
C SER A 292 24.50 0.87 12.35
N GLU A 293 23.52 0.91 13.24
CA GLU A 293 22.33 1.75 13.10
C GLU A 293 22.65 3.18 13.53
N TYR A 294 22.17 4.16 12.76
CA TYR A 294 22.28 5.56 13.11
C TYR A 294 21.00 6.01 13.83
N SER A 295 21.14 6.80 14.89
CA SER A 295 19.98 7.45 15.52
C SER A 295 19.44 8.54 14.61
N ILE A 296 18.12 8.64 14.50
CA ILE A 296 17.45 9.74 13.78
C ILE A 296 17.81 11.13 14.34
N THR A 297 18.22 11.20 15.61
CA THR A 297 18.65 12.44 16.27
C THR A 297 20.12 12.78 16.02
N SER A 298 20.85 11.99 15.22
CA SER A 298 22.24 12.28 14.89
C SER A 298 22.33 13.61 14.13
N PRO A 299 23.32 14.47 14.42
CA PRO A 299 23.51 15.74 13.72
C PRO A 299 23.57 15.62 12.19
N GLU A 300 24.03 14.46 11.69
CA GLU A 300 24.17 14.14 10.26
C GLU A 300 22.83 14.16 9.51
N PHE A 301 21.72 13.86 10.18
CA PHE A 301 20.41 13.75 9.55
C PHE A 301 19.48 14.93 9.83
N ARG A 302 19.94 15.93 10.60
CA ARG A 302 19.09 17.08 11.00
C ARG A 302 18.58 17.88 9.80
N ASP A 303 19.41 18.00 8.77
CA ASP A 303 19.12 18.74 7.54
C ASP A 303 18.95 17.76 6.34
N TYR A 304 18.59 16.50 6.62
CA TYR A 304 18.38 15.50 5.57
C TYR A 304 17.19 15.89 4.68
N SER A 305 17.38 15.76 3.37
CA SER A 305 16.34 15.79 2.35
C SER A 305 16.63 14.69 1.34
N MET A 306 15.58 14.06 0.82
CA MET A 306 15.74 13.04 -0.24
C MET A 306 16.50 13.56 -1.47
N GLU A 307 16.43 14.87 -1.78
CA GLU A 307 17.15 15.46 -2.92
C GLU A 307 18.66 15.58 -2.66
N SER A 308 19.08 15.67 -1.40
CA SER A 308 20.48 15.80 -0.98
C SER A 308 21.01 14.53 -0.32
N ASP A 309 20.41 13.38 -0.61
CA ASP A 309 20.86 12.09 -0.07
C ASP A 309 22.27 11.76 -0.58
N GLU A 310 23.26 11.98 0.29
CA GLU A 310 24.67 11.73 -0.04
C GLU A 310 24.94 10.25 -0.33
N MET A 311 24.27 9.33 0.36
CA MET A 311 24.44 7.90 0.13
C MET A 311 23.92 7.49 -1.24
N GLU A 312 22.76 8.01 -1.65
CA GLU A 312 22.22 7.77 -2.98
C GLU A 312 23.14 8.35 -4.06
N SER A 313 23.71 9.53 -3.80
CA SER A 313 24.64 10.16 -4.73
C SER A 313 25.92 9.35 -4.95
N LEU A 314 26.45 8.73 -3.88
CA LEU A 314 27.71 7.98 -3.90
C LEU A 314 27.54 6.53 -4.35
N THR A 315 26.48 5.85 -3.88
CA THR A 315 26.29 4.41 -4.05
C THR A 315 25.18 4.06 -5.04
N GLY A 316 24.28 5.01 -5.32
CA GLY A 316 23.05 4.76 -6.06
C GLY A 316 21.93 4.11 -5.23
N LEU A 317 22.13 3.93 -3.92
CA LEU A 317 21.13 3.40 -2.99
C LEU A 317 20.81 4.47 -1.93
N PRO A 318 19.53 4.72 -1.61
CA PRO A 318 19.18 5.72 -0.61
C PRO A 318 19.35 5.18 0.82
N TRP A 319 19.42 6.09 1.78
CA TRP A 319 19.24 5.74 3.19
C TRP A 319 17.85 5.14 3.42
N ASN A 320 17.76 4.20 4.37
CA ASN A 320 16.50 3.59 4.77
C ASN A 320 16.21 3.87 6.25
N ILE A 321 14.95 4.02 6.60
CA ILE A 321 14.47 4.02 7.98
C ILE A 321 14.06 2.59 8.37
N ARG A 322 14.41 2.19 9.59
CA ARG A 322 13.94 1.00 10.27
C ARG A 322 13.10 1.44 11.47
N LEU A 323 11.82 1.13 11.42
CA LEU A 323 10.85 1.44 12.47
C LEU A 323 10.49 0.15 13.19
N SER A 324 10.82 0.04 14.47
CA SER A 324 10.31 -1.02 15.35
C SER A 324 9.09 -0.50 16.09
N ILE A 325 8.00 -1.23 16.01
CA ILE A 325 6.74 -0.93 16.68
C ILE A 325 6.49 -2.06 17.66
N SER A 326 6.14 -1.73 18.90
CA SER A 326 5.74 -2.71 19.91
C SER A 326 4.30 -2.45 20.34
N ASP A 327 3.54 -3.53 20.55
CA ASP A 327 2.25 -3.45 21.22
C ASP A 327 2.35 -3.80 22.71
N GLN A 328 1.20 -3.86 23.38
CA GLN A 328 1.11 -4.15 24.82
C GLN A 328 1.37 -5.62 25.17
N ASP A 329 1.24 -6.54 24.21
CA ASP A 329 1.52 -7.96 24.43
C ASP A 329 2.98 -8.31 24.07
N ASP A 330 3.86 -7.31 24.00
CA ASP A 330 5.27 -7.45 23.64
C ASP A 330 5.47 -8.03 22.22
N ARG A 331 4.46 -7.89 21.34
CA ARG A 331 4.61 -8.24 19.93
C ARG A 331 5.30 -7.08 19.24
N THR A 332 6.34 -7.39 18.47
CA THR A 332 7.12 -6.42 17.73
C THR A 332 6.90 -6.54 16.23
N LEU A 333 6.70 -5.42 15.58
CA LEU A 333 6.54 -5.27 14.14
C LEU A 333 7.66 -4.37 13.63
N GLN A 334 8.45 -4.86 12.68
CA GLN A 334 9.55 -4.11 12.10
C GLN A 334 9.25 -3.75 10.65
N ILE A 335 9.37 -2.46 10.33
CA ILE A 335 9.06 -1.92 9.01
C ILE A 335 10.28 -1.18 8.48
N HIS A 336 10.53 -1.34 7.19
CA HIS A 336 11.59 -0.66 6.47
C HIS A 336 10.97 0.18 5.37
N ALA A 337 11.48 1.40 5.23
CA ALA A 337 11.13 2.28 4.13
C ALA A 337 12.35 3.12 3.75
N ARG A 338 12.34 3.70 2.56
CA ARG A 338 13.31 4.74 2.19
C ARG A 338 13.18 5.94 3.13
N MET A 339 14.30 6.47 3.59
CA MET A 339 14.35 7.65 4.46
C MET A 339 13.72 8.87 3.76
N SER A 340 12.99 9.68 4.53
CA SER A 340 12.37 10.92 4.07
C SER A 340 12.46 11.97 5.17
N GLU A 341 12.56 13.24 4.78
CA GLU A 341 12.52 14.39 5.69
C GLU A 341 11.27 14.40 6.60
N GLU A 342 10.15 13.83 6.14
CA GLU A 342 8.90 13.72 6.91
C GLU A 342 9.08 12.87 8.18
N TYR A 343 10.04 11.95 8.18
CA TYR A 343 10.24 11.00 9.28
C TYR A 343 11.09 11.57 10.42
N LEU A 344 11.76 12.70 10.22
CA LEU A 344 12.70 13.28 11.20
C LEU A 344 12.05 13.61 12.55
N ASN A 345 10.72 13.80 12.57
CA ASN A 345 9.97 14.10 13.78
C ASN A 345 9.54 12.86 14.56
N ILE A 346 9.73 11.64 14.03
CA ILE A 346 9.33 10.40 14.72
C ILE A 346 10.22 10.18 15.94
N ARG A 347 9.58 9.91 17.08
CA ARG A 347 10.23 9.67 18.37
C ARG A 347 9.78 8.34 18.96
N LYS A 348 10.64 7.77 19.80
CA LYS A 348 10.27 6.62 20.63
C LYS A 348 9.04 6.96 21.48
N GLY A 349 8.11 6.01 21.53
CA GLY A 349 6.86 6.09 22.25
C GLY A 349 5.73 6.73 21.46
N MET A 350 5.94 7.27 20.26
CA MET A 350 4.81 7.83 19.50
C MET A 350 3.80 6.74 19.16
N SER A 351 2.51 7.05 19.21
CA SER A 351 1.46 6.10 18.82
C SER A 351 1.45 5.91 17.31
N VAL A 352 1.22 4.67 16.88
CA VAL A 352 1.18 4.30 15.46
C VAL A 352 -0.03 3.44 15.15
N ALA A 353 -0.52 3.54 13.91
CA ALA A 353 -1.57 2.69 13.38
C ALA A 353 -1.21 2.20 11.98
N THR A 354 -1.56 0.95 11.68
CA THR A 354 -1.40 0.37 10.34
C THR A 354 -2.47 -0.70 10.09
N VAL A 355 -2.57 -1.20 8.86
CA VAL A 355 -3.43 -2.34 8.52
C VAL A 355 -2.54 -3.55 8.25
N LEU A 356 -2.83 -4.64 8.95
CA LEU A 356 -2.21 -5.93 8.73
C LEU A 356 -3.13 -6.82 7.92
N LEU A 357 -2.55 -7.59 7.00
CA LEU A 357 -3.23 -8.63 6.24
C LEU A 357 -2.67 -9.99 6.66
N SER A 358 -3.54 -10.94 6.97
CA SER A 358 -3.16 -12.29 7.40
C SER A 358 -3.95 -13.37 6.66
N THR A 359 -3.35 -14.55 6.48
CA THR A 359 -4.07 -15.76 6.06
C THR A 359 -4.76 -16.49 7.21
N SER A 360 -4.49 -16.10 8.45
CA SER A 360 -5.10 -16.66 9.66
C SER A 360 -5.97 -15.61 10.31
N ARG A 361 -7.17 -16.01 10.76
CA ARG A 361 -8.06 -15.14 11.54
C ARG A 361 -7.44 -14.68 12.85
N GLN A 362 -6.52 -15.48 13.41
CA GLN A 362 -5.80 -15.18 14.64
C GLN A 362 -4.54 -14.34 14.41
N PHE A 363 -4.22 -14.00 13.16
CA PHE A 363 -3.04 -13.23 12.78
C PHE A 363 -1.68 -13.90 13.07
N ASP A 364 -1.66 -15.22 13.30
CA ASP A 364 -0.41 -15.97 13.51
C ASP A 364 0.50 -16.00 12.28
N THR A 365 -0.09 -15.86 11.08
CA THR A 365 0.63 -15.88 9.81
C THR A 365 0.38 -14.59 9.05
N LEU A 366 1.29 -13.63 9.22
CA LEU A 366 1.20 -12.34 8.53
C LEU A 366 1.48 -12.52 7.04
N ALA A 367 0.59 -12.01 6.20
CA ALA A 367 0.70 -12.05 4.75
C ALA A 367 1.28 -10.74 4.19
N ALA A 368 0.83 -9.61 4.71
CA ALA A 368 1.24 -8.28 4.25
C ALA A 368 1.04 -7.22 5.34
N ILE A 369 1.78 -6.12 5.19
CA ILE A 369 1.72 -4.93 6.05
C ILE A 369 1.58 -3.73 5.11
N THR A 370 0.68 -2.80 5.43
CA THR A 370 0.53 -1.55 4.68
C THR A 370 1.48 -0.46 5.19
N ASP A 371 1.31 0.77 4.71
CA ASP A 371 1.97 1.94 5.31
C ASP A 371 1.51 2.19 6.75
N VAL A 372 2.37 2.82 7.55
CA VAL A 372 2.14 3.13 8.97
C VAL A 372 1.84 4.60 9.12
N CYS A 373 0.70 4.92 9.73
CA CYS A 373 0.37 6.27 10.14
C CYS A 373 1.01 6.57 11.50
N VAL A 374 1.72 7.69 11.60
CA VAL A 374 2.25 8.25 12.85
C VAL A 374 1.65 9.65 13.05
N PRO A 375 0.46 9.77 13.66
CA PRO A 375 -0.28 11.03 13.71
C PRO A 375 0.48 12.16 14.41
N GLU A 376 1.19 11.82 15.49
CA GLU A 376 1.96 12.79 16.29
C GLU A 376 3.12 13.43 15.51
N ALA A 377 3.60 12.76 14.47
CA ALA A 377 4.62 13.27 13.55
C ALA A 377 4.03 13.74 12.21
N GLU A 378 2.70 13.68 12.04
CA GLU A 378 1.97 14.03 10.80
C GLU A 378 2.54 13.34 9.55
N CYS A 379 3.01 12.09 9.68
CA CYS A 379 3.70 11.40 8.59
C CYS A 379 3.21 9.96 8.41
N TRP A 380 3.52 9.42 7.23
CA TRP A 380 3.16 8.07 6.81
C TRP A 380 4.41 7.31 6.39
N VAL A 381 4.78 6.30 7.16
CA VAL A 381 6.00 5.51 6.93
C VAL A 381 5.69 4.34 6.01
N GLY A 382 6.24 4.37 4.80
CA GLY A 382 6.13 3.31 3.81
C GLY A 382 6.72 3.70 2.46
N ASP A 383 7.12 2.68 1.68
CA ASP A 383 7.63 2.89 0.32
C ASP A 383 6.52 3.13 -0.70
N TYR A 384 5.34 2.58 -0.43
CA TYR A 384 4.21 2.62 -1.34
C TYR A 384 2.90 2.85 -0.57
N PRO A 385 2.06 3.81 -0.99
CA PRO A 385 0.81 4.11 -0.30
C PRO A 385 -0.24 3.05 -0.65
N TYR A 386 -0.37 2.03 0.21
CA TYR A 386 -1.38 0.98 0.05
C TYR A 386 -2.73 1.43 0.60
N LEU A 387 -2.74 2.37 1.55
CA LEU A 387 -3.94 2.90 2.17
C LEU A 387 -4.42 4.19 1.50
N GLU A 388 -5.74 4.31 1.36
CA GLU A 388 -6.39 5.59 1.12
C GLU A 388 -6.37 6.41 2.42
N ARG A 389 -5.35 7.25 2.56
CA ARG A 389 -5.02 7.96 3.81
C ARG A 389 -6.20 8.75 4.38
N SER A 390 -6.96 9.39 3.50
CA SER A 390 -8.12 10.19 3.87
C SER A 390 -9.24 9.35 4.50
N GLU A 391 -9.54 8.19 3.94
CA GLU A 391 -10.54 7.26 4.47
C GLU A 391 -10.05 6.57 5.75
N PHE A 392 -8.76 6.25 5.82
CA PHE A 392 -8.16 5.66 7.02
C PHE A 392 -8.20 6.62 8.20
N GLU A 393 -7.74 7.86 8.03
CA GLU A 393 -7.79 8.89 9.07
C GLU A 393 -9.23 9.16 9.51
N ARG A 394 -10.16 9.23 8.55
CA ARG A 394 -11.59 9.39 8.82
C ARG A 394 -12.13 8.27 9.70
N GLN A 395 -11.85 7.01 9.36
CA GLN A 395 -12.35 5.86 10.12
C GLN A 395 -11.78 5.81 11.55
N ILE A 396 -10.48 6.06 11.72
CA ILE A 396 -9.89 6.02 13.08
C ILE A 396 -10.41 7.17 13.95
N VAL A 397 -10.67 8.35 13.37
CA VAL A 397 -11.27 9.47 14.10
C VAL A 397 -12.74 9.21 14.42
N GLU A 398 -13.55 8.74 13.45
CA GLU A 398 -14.98 8.48 13.63
C GLU A 398 -15.26 7.38 14.66
N GLU A 399 -14.40 6.37 14.74
CA GLU A 399 -14.54 5.24 15.67
C GLU A 399 -13.91 5.52 17.05
N GLU A 400 -13.39 6.73 17.29
CA GLU A 400 -12.70 7.13 18.53
C GLU A 400 -11.54 6.19 18.93
N LEU A 401 -11.00 5.42 17.97
CA LEU A 401 -9.98 4.41 18.23
C LEU A 401 -8.69 5.02 18.77
N TRP A 402 -8.35 6.24 18.35
CA TRP A 402 -7.21 6.98 18.91
C TRP A 402 -7.39 7.29 20.40
N GLY A 403 -8.62 7.60 20.83
CA GLY A 403 -8.92 7.88 22.23
C GLY A 403 -8.67 6.65 23.09
N LEU A 404 -9.15 5.48 22.64
CA LEU A 404 -8.95 4.20 23.33
C LEU A 404 -7.46 3.87 23.52
N LEU A 405 -6.64 4.12 22.51
CA LEU A 405 -5.20 3.83 22.55
C LEU A 405 -4.42 4.81 23.43
N GLN A 406 -4.82 6.07 23.44
CA GLN A 406 -4.19 7.07 24.30
C GLN A 406 -4.52 6.81 25.76
N GLU A 407 -5.76 6.42 26.07
CA GLU A 407 -6.19 6.16 27.44
C GLU A 407 -5.44 4.97 28.06
N GLU A 408 -5.24 3.90 27.30
CA GLU A 408 -4.55 2.68 27.76
C GLU A 408 -3.02 2.87 27.97
N ARG A 409 -2.43 3.95 27.46
CA ARG A 409 -1.00 4.24 27.61
C ARG A 409 -0.62 4.73 29.02
N TRP A 410 -1.59 5.20 29.80
CA TRP A 410 -1.34 5.89 31.07
C TRP A 410 -1.57 5.05 32.33
N ASP A 411 -1.99 3.79 32.17
CA ASP A 411 -2.13 2.80 33.24
C ASP A 411 -0.95 1.82 33.24
#